data_AF-A0A934KKG6-F1
#
_entry.id   AF-A0A934KKG6-F1
#
_cell.length_a   1.000
_cell.length_b   1.000
_cell.length_c   1.000
_cell.angle_alpha   90.00
_cell.angle_beta   90.00
_cell.angle_gamma   90.00
#
_symmetry.space_group_name_H-M   'P 1'
#
loop_
_entity.id
_entity.type
_entity.pdbx_description
1 polymer ?
#
loop_
_entity_poly.entity_id
_entity_poly.type
_entity_poly.pdbx_seq_one_letter_code
_entity_poly.pdbx_strand_id
1 'polypeptide(L)'
;MLAQIAHPLRALNAAAANSSLAAGALAVAVTGVVSLGLDLTAALVGGAGSAAIGLSIAIPVMLAVFWLVSAVLIGAGARLMGYRPERRRLLAVTGLTFPVLVMYAVIALLQAASAHWGGELLATAAGLLALPSVCWFVALNAVAVRAVYDTAALSAVAITLMPYAALSAVLLLLVIVLSVLHSAGAV
;
A
#
# COMPACT_ATOMS: atom_id res chain seq x y z
N MET A 1 -11.96 -12.61 -3.43
CA MET A 1 -11.82 -11.37 -2.64
C MET A 1 -12.48 -11.47 -1.27
N LEU A 2 -13.80 -11.72 -1.15
CA LEU A 2 -14.49 -11.76 0.15
C LEU A 2 -13.89 -12.74 1.17
N ALA A 3 -13.41 -13.91 0.73
CA ALA A 3 -12.75 -14.88 1.60
C ALA A 3 -11.43 -14.37 2.25
N GLN A 4 -10.71 -13.45 1.60
CA GLN A 4 -9.50 -12.83 2.17
C GLN A 4 -9.82 -11.83 3.28
N ILE A 5 -11.04 -11.29 3.28
CA ILE A 5 -11.52 -10.35 4.29
C ILE A 5 -11.98 -11.13 5.54
N ALA A 6 -12.70 -12.24 5.35
CA ALA A 6 -13.20 -13.06 6.46
C ALA A 6 -12.13 -13.98 7.08
N HIS A 7 -11.27 -14.60 6.26
CA HIS A 7 -10.25 -15.56 6.71
C HIS A 7 -8.91 -15.36 5.96
N PRO A 8 -8.20 -14.25 6.22
CA PRO A 8 -7.01 -13.85 5.47
C PRO A 8 -5.91 -14.92 5.47
N LEU A 9 -5.64 -15.55 6.62
CA LEU A 9 -4.64 -16.61 6.76
C LEU A 9 -4.94 -17.80 5.85
N ARG A 10 -6.19 -18.30 5.84
CA ARG A 10 -6.55 -19.46 5.02
C ARG A 10 -6.47 -19.15 3.53
N ALA A 11 -6.96 -17.98 3.13
CA ALA A 11 -6.96 -17.56 1.73
C ALA A 11 -5.54 -17.33 1.19
N LEU A 12 -4.67 -16.69 1.98
CA LEU A 12 -3.29 -16.41 1.58
C LEU A 12 -2.40 -17.66 1.65
N ASN A 13 -2.65 -18.59 2.58
CA ASN A 13 -1.98 -19.90 2.57
C ASN A 13 -2.36 -20.72 1.32
N ALA A 14 -3.63 -20.71 0.93
CA ALA A 14 -4.07 -21.37 -0.30
C ALA A 14 -3.44 -20.74 -1.56
N ALA A 15 -3.34 -19.41 -1.60
CA ALA A 15 -2.67 -18.69 -2.66
C ALA A 15 -1.15 -18.94 -2.67
N ALA A 16 -0.52 -19.09 -1.50
CA ALA A 16 0.88 -19.45 -1.39
C ALA A 16 1.13 -20.88 -1.89
N ALA A 17 0.20 -21.82 -1.67
CA ALA A 17 0.31 -23.19 -2.18
C ALA A 17 0.23 -23.25 -3.71
N ASN A 18 -0.63 -22.42 -4.33
CA ASN A 18 -0.80 -22.35 -5.79
C ASN A 18 -0.45 -20.95 -6.33
N SER A 19 0.80 -20.55 -6.13
CA SER A 19 1.22 -19.17 -6.43
C SER A 19 1.22 -18.86 -7.93
N SER A 20 0.45 -17.84 -8.33
CA SER A 20 0.44 -17.29 -9.69
C SER A 20 0.88 -15.83 -9.67
N LEU A 21 2.04 -15.55 -10.25
CA LEU A 21 2.55 -14.18 -10.38
C LEU A 21 1.61 -13.31 -11.21
N ALA A 22 0.99 -13.87 -12.25
CA ALA A 22 0.03 -13.17 -13.09
C ALA A 22 -1.20 -12.72 -12.28
N ALA A 23 -1.69 -13.56 -11.38
CA ALA A 23 -2.82 -13.20 -10.51
C ALA A 23 -2.46 -12.05 -9.54
N GLY A 24 -1.28 -12.10 -8.94
CA GLY A 24 -0.78 -11.01 -8.08
C GLY A 24 -0.58 -9.71 -8.86
N ALA A 25 0.05 -9.77 -10.04
CA ALA A 25 0.26 -8.60 -10.90
C ALA A 25 -1.07 -8.01 -11.39
N LEU A 26 -2.03 -8.84 -11.77
CA LEU A 26 -3.37 -8.42 -12.17
C LEU A 26 -4.08 -7.73 -11.00
N ALA A 27 -3.99 -8.26 -9.78
CA ALA A 27 -4.60 -7.64 -8.60
C ALA A 27 -4.01 -6.25 -8.33
N VAL A 28 -2.69 -6.08 -8.43
CA VAL A 28 -2.02 -4.77 -8.30
C VAL A 28 -2.47 -3.81 -9.41
N ALA A 29 -2.48 -4.28 -10.67
CA ALA A 29 -2.86 -3.46 -11.82
C ALA A 29 -4.33 -3.00 -11.74
N VAL A 30 -5.26 -3.92 -11.43
CA VAL A 30 -6.68 -3.61 -11.25
C VAL A 30 -6.87 -2.65 -10.08
N THR A 31 -6.17 -2.86 -8.96
CA THR A 31 -6.20 -1.93 -7.82
C THR A 31 -5.76 -0.53 -8.25
N GLY A 32 -4.64 -0.43 -8.97
CA GLY A 32 -4.14 0.86 -9.47
C GLY A 32 -5.11 1.56 -10.40
N VAL A 33 -5.73 0.84 -11.35
CA VAL A 33 -6.72 1.42 -12.26
C VAL A 33 -7.97 1.88 -11.53
N VAL A 34 -8.47 1.09 -10.57
CA VAL A 34 -9.64 1.46 -9.76
C VAL A 34 -9.33 2.67 -8.89
N SER A 35 -8.18 2.69 -8.20
CA SER A 35 -7.74 3.84 -7.41
C SER A 35 -7.60 5.09 -8.26
N LEU A 36 -6.96 5.00 -9.44
CA LEU A 36 -6.87 6.11 -10.39
C LEU A 36 -8.24 6.68 -10.73
N GLY A 37 -9.21 5.83 -11.08
CA GLY A 37 -10.56 6.27 -11.41
C GLY A 37 -11.25 6.99 -10.24
N LEU A 38 -11.10 6.46 -9.02
CA LEU A 38 -11.67 7.05 -7.81
C LEU A 38 -10.99 8.38 -7.44
N ASP A 39 -9.66 8.47 -7.54
CA ASP A 39 -8.91 9.69 -7.22
C ASP A 39 -9.14 10.79 -8.25
N LEU A 40 -9.27 10.45 -9.53
CA LEU A 40 -9.69 11.41 -10.57
C LEU A 40 -11.11 11.91 -10.30
N THR A 41 -12.02 11.03 -9.90
CA THR A 41 -13.38 11.42 -9.52
C THR A 41 -13.35 12.33 -8.30
N ALA A 42 -12.53 12.02 -7.28
CA ALA A 42 -12.37 12.82 -6.09
C ALA A 42 -11.80 14.22 -6.42
N ALA A 43 -10.81 14.30 -7.33
CA ALA A 43 -10.24 15.54 -7.80
C ALA A 43 -11.28 16.43 -8.52
N LEU A 44 -12.12 15.82 -9.38
CA LEU A 44 -13.20 16.53 -10.07
C LEU A 44 -14.27 17.04 -9.10
N VAL A 45 -14.67 16.21 -8.13
CA VAL A 45 -15.68 16.59 -7.12
C VAL A 45 -15.14 17.66 -6.18
N GLY A 46 -13.87 17.56 -5.76
CA GLY A 46 -13.23 18.52 -4.85
C GLY A 46 -12.75 19.81 -5.51
N GLY A 47 -12.93 19.99 -6.83
CA GLY A 47 -12.47 21.17 -7.55
C GLY A 47 -10.94 21.30 -7.62
N ALA A 48 -10.21 20.18 -7.61
CA ALA A 48 -8.76 20.18 -7.55
C ALA A 48 -8.11 20.59 -8.89
N GLY A 49 -6.97 21.31 -8.81
CA GLY A 49 -6.24 21.78 -9.98
C GLY A 49 -5.50 20.68 -10.76
N SER A 50 -4.90 21.06 -11.90
CA SER A 50 -4.17 20.14 -12.81
C SER A 50 -3.05 19.33 -12.14
N ALA A 51 -2.44 19.86 -11.08
CA ALA A 51 -1.43 19.16 -10.28
C ALA A 51 -1.99 17.93 -9.56
N ALA A 52 -3.24 17.98 -9.06
CA ALA A 52 -3.88 16.85 -8.39
C ALA A 52 -4.19 15.72 -9.38
N ILE A 53 -4.60 16.07 -10.60
CA ILE A 53 -4.83 15.12 -11.71
C ILE A 53 -3.52 14.41 -12.10
N GLY A 54 -2.42 15.17 -12.19
CA GLY A 54 -1.09 14.60 -12.43
C GLY A 54 -0.66 13.63 -11.33
N LEU A 55 -0.96 13.95 -10.07
CA LEU A 55 -0.67 13.09 -8.92
C LEU A 55 -1.48 11.78 -8.95
N SER A 56 -2.74 11.82 -9.40
CA SER A 56 -3.57 10.61 -9.53
C SER A 56 -2.95 9.58 -10.49
N ILE A 57 -2.33 10.03 -11.58
CA ILE A 57 -1.64 9.15 -12.55
C ILE A 57 -0.41 8.48 -11.93
N ALA A 58 0.24 9.12 -10.95
CA ALA A 58 1.38 8.54 -10.26
C ALA A 58 0.99 7.37 -9.34
N ILE A 59 -0.27 7.26 -8.92
CA ILE A 59 -0.73 6.26 -7.94
C ILE A 59 -0.56 4.82 -8.45
N PRO A 60 -1.03 4.43 -9.65
CA PRO A 60 -0.78 3.10 -10.20
C PRO A 60 0.71 2.74 -10.25
N VAL A 61 1.54 3.70 -10.67
CA VAL A 61 2.99 3.53 -10.77
C VAL A 61 3.59 3.33 -9.37
N MET A 62 3.18 4.15 -8.41
CA MET A 62 3.63 4.06 -7.02
C MET A 62 3.27 2.71 -6.40
N LEU A 63 2.06 2.20 -6.64
CA LEU A 63 1.65 0.87 -6.17
C LEU A 63 2.50 -0.24 -6.78
N ALA A 64 2.75 -0.18 -8.09
CA ALA A 64 3.59 -1.17 -8.78
C ALA A 64 5.05 -1.13 -8.28
N VAL A 65 5.62 0.06 -8.14
CA VAL A 65 6.98 0.25 -7.61
C VAL A 65 7.07 -0.24 -6.17
N PHE A 66 6.11 0.14 -5.32
CA PHE A 66 6.06 -0.31 -3.93
C PHE A 66 5.97 -1.83 -3.84
N TRP A 67 5.15 -2.48 -4.67
CA TRP A 67 5.04 -3.94 -4.74
C TRP A 67 6.38 -4.61 -5.07
N LEU A 68 7.06 -4.11 -6.10
CA LEU A 68 8.36 -4.65 -6.55
C LEU A 68 9.46 -4.43 -5.50
N VAL A 69 9.58 -3.21 -4.97
CA VAL A 69 10.57 -2.85 -3.95
C VAL A 69 10.32 -3.61 -2.66
N SER A 70 9.05 -3.77 -2.26
CA SER A 70 8.68 -4.53 -1.06
C SER A 70 9.17 -5.97 -1.15
N ALA A 71 9.05 -6.63 -2.30
CA ALA A 71 9.54 -7.99 -2.46
C ALA A 71 11.08 -8.10 -2.33
N VAL A 72 11.82 -7.06 -2.73
CA VAL A 72 13.27 -6.98 -2.55
C VAL A 72 13.63 -6.81 -1.08
N LEU A 73 13.00 -5.86 -0.39
CA LEU A 73 13.28 -5.52 1.00
C LEU A 73 12.85 -6.63 1.96
N ILE A 74 11.64 -7.17 1.79
CA ILE A 74 11.15 -8.33 2.56
C ILE A 74 12.06 -9.54 2.30
N GLY A 75 12.47 -9.76 1.05
CA GLY A 75 13.43 -10.82 0.72
C GLY A 75 14.79 -10.65 1.40
N ALA A 76 15.27 -9.41 1.57
CA ALA A 76 16.48 -9.11 2.32
C ALA A 76 16.29 -9.38 3.82
N GLY A 77 15.17 -8.93 4.41
CA GLY A 77 14.84 -9.21 5.81
C GLY A 77 14.71 -10.70 6.11
N ALA A 78 14.06 -11.46 5.21
CA ALA A 78 13.97 -12.91 5.32
C ALA A 78 15.36 -13.58 5.29
N ARG A 79 16.26 -13.13 4.42
CA ARG A 79 17.65 -13.62 4.37
C ARG A 79 18.42 -13.34 5.67
N LEU A 80 18.25 -12.17 6.26
CA LEU A 80 18.88 -11.82 7.54
C LEU A 80 18.41 -12.74 8.68
N MET A 81 17.21 -13.30 8.57
CA MET A 81 16.67 -14.28 9.52
C MET A 81 16.95 -15.74 9.13
N GLY A 82 17.77 -15.99 8.11
CA GLY A 82 18.18 -17.34 7.68
C GLY A 82 17.25 -18.02 6.68
N TYR A 83 16.22 -17.34 6.15
CA TYR A 83 15.30 -17.91 5.17
C TYR A 83 15.82 -17.74 3.73
N ARG A 84 15.54 -18.73 2.89
CA ARG A 84 15.82 -18.64 1.44
C ARG A 84 14.86 -17.64 0.80
N PRO A 85 15.33 -16.69 -0.03
CA PRO A 85 14.47 -15.69 -0.67
C PRO A 85 13.51 -16.33 -1.70
N GLU A 86 12.21 -16.10 -1.57
CA GLU A 86 11.18 -16.60 -2.48
C GLU A 86 10.46 -15.46 -3.23
N ARG A 87 11.23 -14.59 -3.92
CA ARG A 87 10.72 -13.35 -4.53
C ARG A 87 9.46 -13.53 -5.39
N ARG A 88 9.44 -14.53 -6.28
CA ARG A 88 8.32 -14.76 -7.19
C ARG A 88 7.03 -15.15 -6.43
N ARG A 89 7.16 -16.02 -5.43
CA ARG A 89 6.03 -16.46 -4.60
C ARG A 89 5.55 -15.33 -3.71
N LEU A 90 6.48 -14.59 -3.12
CA LEU A 90 6.19 -13.40 -2.33
C LEU A 90 5.43 -12.35 -3.15
N LEU A 91 5.89 -12.01 -4.36
CA LEU A 91 5.20 -11.09 -5.26
C LEU A 91 3.78 -11.58 -5.57
N ALA A 92 3.61 -12.85 -5.92
CA ALA A 92 2.31 -13.44 -6.22
C ALA A 92 1.32 -13.30 -5.05
N VAL A 93 1.74 -13.58 -3.82
CA VAL A 93 0.87 -13.56 -2.63
C VAL A 93 0.64 -12.14 -2.12
N THR A 94 1.68 -11.31 -2.05
CA THR A 94 1.55 -9.90 -1.62
C THR A 94 0.74 -9.07 -2.61
N GLY A 95 0.78 -9.37 -3.91
CA GLY A 95 -0.06 -8.67 -4.89
C GLY A 95 -1.56 -8.80 -4.60
N LEU A 96 -1.97 -9.89 -3.94
CA LEU A 96 -3.37 -10.12 -3.55
C LEU A 96 -3.82 -9.30 -2.33
N THR A 97 -2.91 -8.61 -1.63
CA THR A 97 -3.26 -7.74 -0.49
C THR A 97 -3.62 -6.33 -0.94
N PHE A 98 -3.17 -5.91 -2.13
CA PHE A 98 -3.36 -4.56 -2.68
C PHE A 98 -4.82 -4.12 -2.82
N PRO A 99 -5.80 -4.99 -3.14
CA PRO A 99 -7.16 -4.52 -3.31
C PRO A 99 -7.81 -3.90 -2.07
N VAL A 100 -7.27 -4.13 -0.87
CA VAL A 100 -7.68 -3.39 0.34
C VAL A 100 -7.44 -1.89 0.20
N LEU A 101 -6.41 -1.48 -0.56
CA LEU A 101 -6.09 -0.07 -0.78
C LEU A 101 -7.14 0.67 -1.61
N VAL A 102 -8.05 -0.04 -2.28
CA VAL A 102 -9.24 0.60 -2.90
C VAL A 102 -10.06 1.35 -1.86
N MET A 103 -10.13 0.85 -0.62
CA MET A 103 -10.82 1.54 0.47
C MET A 103 -10.21 2.91 0.76
N TYR A 104 -8.90 3.07 0.58
CA TYR A 104 -8.24 4.36 0.75
C TYR A 104 -8.72 5.37 -0.30
N ALA A 105 -8.81 4.98 -1.57
CA ALA A 105 -9.33 5.84 -2.64
C ALA A 105 -10.83 6.15 -2.47
N VAL A 106 -11.61 5.19 -1.94
CA VAL A 106 -13.01 5.44 -1.55
C VAL A 106 -13.08 6.47 -0.43
N ILE A 107 -12.21 6.38 0.58
CA ILE A 107 -12.15 7.35 1.68
C ILE A 107 -11.77 8.74 1.15
N ALA A 108 -10.81 8.84 0.23
CA ALA A 108 -10.44 10.11 -0.41
C ALA A 108 -11.62 10.73 -1.17
N LEU A 109 -12.37 9.92 -1.92
CA LEU A 109 -13.59 10.37 -2.59
C LEU A 109 -14.66 10.84 -1.60
N LEU A 110 -14.87 10.11 -0.49
CA LEU A 110 -15.81 10.51 0.56
C LEU A 110 -15.41 11.84 1.20
N GLN A 111 -14.11 12.07 1.45
CA GLN A 111 -13.62 13.35 1.94
C GLN A 111 -13.92 14.49 0.95
N ALA A 112 -13.59 14.30 -0.33
CA ALA A 112 -13.88 15.29 -1.37
C ALA A 112 -15.39 15.59 -1.49
N ALA A 113 -16.23 14.55 -1.41
CA ALA A 113 -17.68 14.71 -1.44
C ALA A 113 -18.23 15.38 -0.16
N SER A 114 -17.63 15.12 1.00
CA SER A 114 -18.13 15.63 2.29
C SER A 114 -18.15 17.16 2.41
N ALA A 115 -17.28 17.85 1.64
CA ALA A 115 -17.31 19.30 1.50
C ALA A 115 -18.66 19.84 1.00
N HIS A 116 -19.45 19.01 0.31
CA HIS A 116 -20.74 19.38 -0.26
C HIS A 116 -21.95 19.03 0.63
N TRP A 117 -21.79 18.13 1.61
CA TRP A 117 -22.95 17.54 2.33
C TRP A 117 -22.81 17.49 3.87
N GLY A 118 -21.61 17.56 4.44
CA GLY A 118 -21.39 17.29 5.87
C GLY A 118 -20.34 18.13 6.58
N GLY A 119 -19.65 19.04 5.87
CA GLY A 119 -18.65 19.94 6.44
C GLY A 119 -17.35 19.25 6.89
N GLU A 120 -16.40 20.03 7.42
CA GLU A 120 -15.03 19.58 7.75
C GLU A 120 -14.97 18.41 8.75
N LEU A 121 -15.97 18.30 9.62
CA LEU A 121 -16.04 17.27 10.66
C LEU A 121 -16.28 15.88 10.04
N LEU A 122 -17.09 15.80 8.99
CA LEU A 122 -17.35 14.56 8.24
C LEU A 122 -16.12 14.17 7.40
N ALA A 123 -15.45 15.15 6.77
CA ALA A 123 -14.17 14.95 6.09
C ALA A 123 -13.12 14.35 7.05
N THR A 124 -13.00 14.93 8.24
CA THR A 124 -12.04 14.47 9.25
C THR A 124 -12.35 13.05 9.72
N ALA A 125 -13.62 12.77 10.04
CA ALA A 125 -14.06 11.42 10.45
C ALA A 125 -13.81 10.37 9.36
N ALA A 126 -14.08 10.70 8.08
CA ALA A 126 -13.75 9.84 6.96
C ALA A 126 -12.23 9.62 6.86
N GLY A 127 -11.42 10.66 7.06
CA GLY A 127 -9.96 10.54 7.10
C GLY A 127 -9.41 9.65 8.19
N LEU A 128 -10.07 9.59 9.36
CA LEU A 128 -9.67 8.65 10.41
C LEU A 128 -9.81 7.19 9.98
N LEU A 129 -10.69 6.86 9.02
CA LEU A 129 -10.84 5.49 8.49
C LEU A 129 -9.66 5.06 7.60
N ALA A 130 -8.83 6.01 7.15
CA ALA A 130 -7.65 5.70 6.36
C ALA A 130 -6.63 4.90 7.17
N LEU A 131 -6.49 5.21 8.46
CA LEU A 131 -5.50 4.60 9.35
C LEU A 131 -5.80 3.11 9.62
N PRO A 132 -7.02 2.70 10.01
CA PRO A 132 -7.41 1.29 10.06
C PRO A 132 -7.19 0.56 8.73
N SER A 133 -7.46 1.20 7.59
CA SER A 133 -7.28 0.59 6.26
C SER A 133 -5.81 0.29 5.97
N VAL A 134 -4.91 1.23 6.29
CA VAL A 134 -3.46 1.03 6.16
C VAL A 134 -2.96 -0.03 7.13
N CYS A 135 -3.39 0.00 8.40
CA CYS A 135 -3.03 -1.03 9.38
C CYS A 135 -3.48 -2.43 8.91
N TRP A 136 -4.67 -2.53 8.32
CA TRP A 136 -5.17 -3.78 7.75
C TRP A 136 -4.33 -4.25 6.57
N PHE A 137 -3.94 -3.35 5.67
CA PHE A 137 -3.02 -3.67 4.57
C PHE A 137 -1.66 -4.18 5.09
N VAL A 138 -1.08 -3.54 6.11
CA VAL A 138 0.17 -4.00 6.75
C VAL A 138 -0.03 -5.40 7.36
N ALA A 139 -1.13 -5.63 8.07
CA ALA A 139 -1.44 -6.93 8.66
C ALA A 139 -1.57 -8.02 7.60
N LEU A 140 -2.25 -7.75 6.48
CA LEU A 140 -2.35 -8.69 5.35
C LEU A 140 -0.99 -9.00 4.73
N ASN A 141 -0.11 -8.01 4.60
CA ASN A 141 1.26 -8.25 4.14
C ASN A 141 2.05 -9.13 5.11
N ALA A 142 1.88 -8.95 6.43
CA ALA A 142 2.50 -9.82 7.43
C ALA A 142 1.98 -11.25 7.34
N VAL A 143 0.67 -11.42 7.12
CA VAL A 143 0.09 -12.74 6.84
C VAL A 143 0.65 -13.34 5.55
N ALA A 144 0.82 -12.55 4.48
CA ALA A 144 1.42 -13.01 3.22
C ALA A 144 2.88 -13.45 3.41
N VAL A 145 3.69 -12.69 4.14
CA VAL A 145 5.08 -13.05 4.49
C VAL A 145 5.10 -14.36 5.27
N ARG A 146 4.23 -14.48 6.27
CA ARG A 146 4.08 -15.71 7.05
C ARG A 146 3.67 -16.90 6.18
N ALA A 147 2.75 -16.72 5.24
CA ALA A 147 2.30 -17.77 4.34
C ALA A 147 3.41 -18.27 3.38
N VAL A 148 4.37 -17.39 3.05
CA VAL A 148 5.46 -17.70 2.12
C VAL A 148 6.67 -18.32 2.83
N TYR A 149 7.05 -17.79 3.99
CA TYR A 149 8.28 -18.19 4.71
C TYR A 149 8.03 -19.08 5.93
N ASP A 150 6.76 -19.38 6.26
CA ASP A 150 6.34 -20.15 7.43
C ASP A 150 6.97 -19.66 8.74
N THR A 151 7.03 -18.34 8.90
CA THR A 151 7.64 -17.67 10.06
C THR A 151 6.67 -17.52 11.22
N ALA A 152 7.20 -17.34 12.44
CA ALA A 152 6.41 -16.83 13.56
C ALA A 152 5.77 -15.47 13.24
N ALA A 153 4.62 -15.17 13.85
CA ALA A 153 3.85 -13.96 13.56
C ALA A 153 4.65 -12.66 13.81
N LEU A 154 5.40 -12.59 14.91
CA LEU A 154 6.21 -11.42 15.24
C LEU A 154 7.33 -11.18 14.22
N SER A 155 8.01 -12.23 13.77
CA SER A 155 9.05 -12.15 12.73
C SER A 155 8.46 -11.71 11.39
N ALA A 156 7.28 -12.23 11.03
CA ALA A 156 6.59 -11.84 9.81
C ALA A 156 6.24 -10.34 9.80
N VAL A 157 5.77 -9.81 10.94
CA VAL A 157 5.51 -8.38 11.13
C VAL A 157 6.81 -7.59 10.99
N ALA A 158 7.88 -7.98 11.69
CA ALA A 158 9.16 -7.28 11.63
C ALA A 158 9.73 -7.19 10.19
N ILE A 159 9.70 -8.30 9.44
CA ILE A 159 10.13 -8.31 8.04
C ILE A 159 9.21 -7.42 7.19
N THR A 160 7.90 -7.50 7.41
CA THR A 160 6.90 -6.71 6.66
C THR A 160 7.04 -5.22 6.89
N LEU A 161 7.58 -4.78 8.02
CA LEU A 161 7.81 -3.37 8.31
C LEU A 161 9.00 -2.79 7.54
N MET A 162 9.90 -3.61 6.97
CA MET A 162 11.09 -3.10 6.26
C MET A 162 10.79 -2.14 5.11
N PRO A 163 9.85 -2.41 4.19
CA PRO A 163 9.51 -1.47 3.12
C PRO A 163 8.97 -0.14 3.65
N TYR A 164 8.17 -0.19 4.72
CA TYR A 164 7.61 1.02 5.33
C TYR A 164 8.71 1.82 6.06
N ALA A 165 9.60 1.15 6.79
CA ALA A 165 10.73 1.79 7.44
C ALA A 165 11.70 2.42 6.43
N ALA A 166 11.98 1.74 5.32
CA ALA A 166 12.81 2.27 4.25
C ALA A 166 12.17 3.51 3.60
N LEU A 167 10.86 3.47 3.35
CA LEU A 167 10.12 4.60 2.81
C LEU A 167 10.15 5.79 3.78
N SER A 168 9.90 5.56 5.07
CA SER A 168 10.02 6.61 6.10
C SER A 168 11.42 7.19 6.19
N ALA A 169 12.46 6.36 6.11
CA ALA A 169 13.84 6.82 6.11
C ALA A 169 14.16 7.70 4.88
N VAL A 170 13.71 7.30 3.70
CA VAL A 170 13.87 8.10 2.47
C VAL A 170 13.14 9.43 2.58
N LEU A 171 11.90 9.43 3.08
CA LEU A 171 11.14 10.67 3.28
C LEU A 171 11.80 11.61 4.30
N LEU A 172 12.29 11.07 5.42
CA LEU A 172 13.02 11.85 6.42
C LEU A 172 14.28 12.48 5.82
N LEU A 173 15.06 11.71 5.05
CA LEU A 173 16.24 12.22 4.36
C LEU A 173 15.88 13.32 3.36
N LEU A 174 14.81 13.14 2.59
CA LEU A 174 14.32 14.15 1.65
C LEU A 174 13.96 15.45 2.38
N VAL A 175 13.23 15.35 3.50
CA VAL A 175 12.85 16.51 4.32
C VAL A 175 14.09 17.22 4.86
N ILE A 176 15.08 16.47 5.36
CA ILE A 176 16.34 17.05 5.85
C ILE A 176 17.06 17.79 4.73
N VAL A 177 17.22 17.17 3.55
CA VAL A 177 17.90 17.81 2.41
C VAL A 177 17.17 19.07 1.95
N LEU A 178 15.84 19.02 1.81
CA LEU A 178 15.03 20.18 1.44
C LEU A 178 15.14 21.30 2.48
N SER A 179 15.14 20.95 3.76
CA SER A 179 15.26 21.92 4.85
C SER A 179 16.63 22.61 4.83
N VAL A 180 17.69 21.86 4.55
CA VAL A 180 19.05 22.40 4.39
C VAL A 180 19.14 23.30 3.17
N LEU A 181 18.64 22.87 2.01
CA LEU A 181 18.62 23.67 0.78
C LEU A 181 17.83 24.97 0.96
N HIS A 182 16.69 24.91 1.66
CA HIS A 182 15.88 26.07 1.98
C HIS A 182 16.62 27.04 2.92
N SER A 183 17.26 26.51 3.97
CA SER A 183 18.07 27.32 4.88
C SER A 183 19.29 27.97 4.19
N ALA A 184 19.75 27.37 3.09
CA ALA A 184 20.84 27.88 2.26
C ALA A 184 20.35 28.83 1.13
N GLY A 185 19.03 29.09 1.03
CA GLY A 185 18.44 29.97 0.01
C GLY A 185 18.44 29.39 -1.41
N ALA A 186 18.64 28.08 -1.57
CA ALA A 186 18.66 27.41 -2.87
C ALA A 186 17.28 26.97 -3.36
N VAL A 187 16.29 26.90 -2.45
CA VAL A 187 14.88 26.55 -2.70
C VAL A 187 13.99 27.37 -1.77
#